data_AF-M0FB85-F1
#
_entry.id   AF-M0FB85-F1
#
_cell.length_a   1.000
_cell.length_b   1.000
_cell.length_c   1.000
_cell.angle_alpha   90.00
_cell.angle_beta   90.00
_cell.angle_gamma   90.00
#
_symmetry.space_group_name_H-M   'P 1'
#
loop_
_entity.id
_entity.type
_entity.pdbx_description
1 polymer ?
#
loop_
_entity_poly.entity_id
_entity_poly.type
_entity_poly.pdbx_seq_one_letter_code
_entity_poly.pdbx_strand_id
1 'polypeptide(L)'
;MKRRSFLLGAGSAAAGGSALIGTGAFSRIDAQRSVTVQVAEDPNAYLGMNDCIGDDGNPTPNSSFADLDDLGHLRVDMGESGNGGSGVNSESISWFDNVFQLCNQGKEDVCLWISEKEGADPDRVTFYVNEEPEATTPEKLAFEDGDLVGDDPDLQTFTGAEDSILLEVGHCVCVGIQVYTREDEDFEIAAPAEGDELLDEVSLVADVSEDACKGAETVCGAQGSFNCVSLVADGSAVGSHGFDIENVGDAGIDQELQYVILDSPDQDSAVNLDPLPPGGVDFESGESAFPVAGILAYIPSEECDTVVGQPRDEWDGMDAGQLLTLPTDSDGTVRYDLIEGLTESRFDTIQGISGYADLESAFDDGTSDPDPNVPADAYLTQIDYSAYDLSQITTDDIAEDDTDEFEQRVVDSDIPTCDDGGG
;
A
#
# COMPACT_ATOMS: atom_id res chain seq x y z
N MET A 1 53.71 14.98 -66.56
CA MET A 1 53.72 16.23 -65.76
C MET A 1 53.60 15.87 -64.28
N LYS A 2 54.44 16.49 -63.44
CA LYS A 2 54.29 16.86 -62.00
C LYS A 2 52.96 16.47 -61.32
N ARG A 3 52.84 16.09 -60.03
CA ARG A 3 53.69 15.74 -58.86
C ARG A 3 52.68 15.51 -57.69
N ARG A 4 52.89 14.50 -56.83
CA ARG A 4 52.45 14.36 -55.40
C ARG A 4 50.95 14.05 -55.17
N SER A 5 50.51 12.87 -54.67
CA SER A 5 50.73 12.14 -53.39
C SER A 5 49.93 12.70 -52.20
N PHE A 6 48.95 11.95 -51.67
CA PHE A 6 48.45 11.90 -50.26
C PHE A 6 47.10 11.15 -50.23
N LEU A 7 46.71 10.27 -49.30
CA LEU A 7 47.33 9.47 -48.24
C LEU A 7 46.28 8.40 -47.89
N LEU A 8 46.70 7.17 -47.60
CA LEU A 8 45.95 6.31 -46.69
C LEU A 8 45.93 7.00 -45.32
N GLY A 9 44.74 7.27 -44.81
CA GLY A 9 44.51 7.66 -43.43
C GLY A 9 43.55 6.65 -42.81
N ALA A 10 44.04 5.46 -42.49
CA ALA A 10 43.45 4.67 -41.42
C ALA A 10 43.75 5.41 -40.12
N GLY A 11 42.73 6.06 -39.55
CA GLY A 11 42.87 6.83 -38.32
C GLY A 11 41.51 7.06 -37.69
N SER A 12 41.41 6.70 -36.42
CA SER A 12 40.33 6.99 -35.46
C SER A 12 38.94 6.44 -35.79
N ALA A 13 38.72 5.20 -35.33
CA ALA A 13 37.53 4.96 -34.53
C ALA A 13 37.50 5.99 -33.38
N ALA A 14 36.50 6.87 -33.37
CA ALA A 14 35.79 7.35 -32.18
C ALA A 14 34.95 8.60 -32.52
N ALA A 15 33.66 8.48 -32.18
CA ALA A 15 32.70 9.55 -31.85
C ALA A 15 32.09 10.41 -32.98
N GLY A 16 30.81 10.14 -33.28
CA GLY A 16 29.83 11.20 -33.54
C GLY A 16 28.89 11.01 -34.74
N GLY A 17 27.72 10.40 -34.53
CA GLY A 17 26.47 10.82 -35.21
C GLY A 17 26.05 10.11 -36.52
N SER A 18 25.05 9.24 -36.36
CA SER A 18 23.82 9.07 -37.18
C SER A 18 23.86 8.64 -38.66
N ALA A 19 23.29 7.44 -38.92
CA ALA A 19 22.07 7.18 -39.73
C ALA A 19 22.11 5.76 -40.36
N LEU A 20 21.36 4.80 -39.78
CA LEU A 20 20.04 4.35 -40.28
C LEU A 20 20.05 3.72 -41.69
N ILE A 21 20.32 2.42 -41.78
CA ILE A 21 19.69 1.54 -42.78
C ILE A 21 19.27 0.23 -42.11
N GLY A 22 18.19 0.30 -41.34
CA GLY A 22 17.35 -0.84 -41.03
C GLY A 22 16.01 -0.65 -41.74
N THR A 23 15.97 -0.84 -43.06
CA THR A 23 14.72 -0.83 -43.83
C THR A 23 13.98 -2.14 -43.57
N GLY A 24 13.11 -2.18 -42.55
CA GLY A 24 12.42 -3.43 -42.19
C GLY A 24 11.04 -3.33 -41.57
N ALA A 25 10.52 -2.14 -41.25
CA ALA A 25 9.16 -2.03 -40.70
C ALA A 25 8.15 -1.74 -41.83
N PHE A 26 7.15 -2.61 -41.99
CA PHE A 26 5.96 -2.25 -42.78
C PHE A 26 5.37 -0.99 -42.17
N SER A 27 5.35 0.12 -42.91
CA SER A 27 4.83 1.40 -42.39
C SER A 27 3.30 1.47 -42.44
N ARG A 28 2.66 0.57 -43.19
CA ARG A 28 1.21 0.44 -43.32
C ARG A 28 0.87 -0.91 -43.94
N ILE A 29 -0.11 -1.61 -43.38
CA ILE A 29 -0.77 -2.74 -44.02
C ILE A 29 -2.26 -2.42 -44.11
N ASP A 30 -2.80 -2.52 -45.32
CA ASP A 30 -4.24 -2.45 -45.57
C ASP A 30 -4.70 -3.89 -45.80
N ALA A 31 -5.32 -4.47 -44.78
CA ALA A 31 -5.77 -5.85 -44.78
C ALA A 31 -7.27 -5.89 -44.47
N GLN A 32 -8.03 -6.48 -45.38
CA GLN A 32 -9.48 -6.65 -45.21
C GLN A 32 -9.73 -7.75 -44.16
N ARG A 33 -10.16 -7.33 -42.97
CA ARG A 33 -10.70 -8.21 -41.93
C ARG A 33 -12.19 -7.94 -41.82
N SER A 34 -13.01 -8.98 -41.64
CA SER A 34 -14.42 -8.81 -41.33
C SER A 34 -14.60 -8.61 -39.83
N VAL A 35 -15.26 -7.53 -39.44
CA VAL A 35 -15.67 -7.25 -38.05
C VAL A 35 -17.19 -7.12 -38.06
N THR A 36 -17.86 -7.79 -37.13
CA THR A 36 -19.31 -7.70 -36.92
C THR A 36 -19.54 -7.26 -35.48
N VAL A 37 -20.29 -6.19 -35.29
CA VAL A 37 -20.76 -5.71 -33.98
C VAL A 37 -22.27 -5.73 -34.02
N GLN A 38 -22.88 -6.29 -32.97
CA GLN A 38 -24.34 -6.38 -32.81
C GLN A 38 -24.72 -5.68 -31.52
N VAL A 39 -25.87 -5.00 -31.54
CA VAL A 39 -26.49 -4.43 -30.36
C VAL A 39 -27.55 -5.42 -29.88
N ALA A 40 -27.60 -5.65 -28.58
CA ALA A 40 -28.57 -6.50 -27.91
C ALA A 40 -29.34 -5.66 -26.87
N GLU A 41 -30.57 -6.08 -26.57
CA GLU A 41 -31.34 -5.59 -25.43
C GLU A 41 -30.71 -6.08 -24.12
N ASP A 42 -30.97 -5.40 -23.01
CA ASP A 42 -30.28 -5.62 -21.72
C ASP A 42 -30.33 -7.06 -21.23
N PRO A 43 -31.43 -7.83 -21.34
CA PRO A 43 -31.42 -9.22 -20.90
C PRO A 43 -30.45 -10.12 -21.67
N ASN A 44 -30.07 -9.74 -22.89
CA ASN A 44 -29.23 -10.54 -23.81
C ASN A 44 -27.85 -9.90 -24.07
N ALA A 45 -27.53 -8.79 -23.41
CA ALA A 45 -26.24 -8.11 -23.53
C ALA A 45 -25.13 -8.87 -22.77
N TYR A 46 -23.86 -8.52 -23.00
CA TYR A 46 -22.75 -9.17 -22.29
C TYR A 46 -22.80 -8.96 -20.77
N LEU A 47 -23.24 -7.78 -20.33
CA LEU A 47 -23.76 -7.59 -18.98
C LEU A 47 -25.28 -7.65 -19.11
N GLY A 48 -25.86 -8.79 -18.71
CA GLY A 48 -27.29 -9.02 -18.77
C GLY A 48 -28.00 -8.33 -17.61
N MET A 49 -29.07 -7.59 -17.88
CA MET A 49 -29.90 -6.97 -16.83
C MET A 49 -31.36 -7.38 -17.00
N ASN A 50 -31.99 -7.86 -15.92
CA ASN A 50 -33.37 -8.37 -15.95
C ASN A 50 -33.98 -8.47 -14.54
N ASP A 51 -35.24 -8.93 -14.46
CA ASP A 51 -35.88 -9.34 -13.20
C ASP A 51 -34.97 -10.24 -12.37
N CYS A 52 -34.85 -9.97 -11.07
CA CYS A 52 -34.15 -10.89 -10.17
C CYS A 52 -34.95 -12.19 -10.04
N ILE A 53 -34.25 -13.33 -10.19
CA ILE A 53 -34.79 -14.66 -10.03
C ILE A 53 -34.35 -15.24 -8.67
N GLY A 54 -35.31 -15.62 -7.84
CA GLY A 54 -35.03 -16.27 -6.56
C GLY A 54 -34.63 -17.75 -6.70
N ASP A 55 -34.23 -18.36 -5.58
CA ASP A 55 -33.79 -19.77 -5.51
C ASP A 55 -34.82 -20.79 -6.03
N ASP A 56 -36.10 -20.41 -6.03
CA ASP A 56 -37.19 -21.24 -6.53
C ASP A 56 -37.35 -21.19 -8.07
N GLY A 57 -36.50 -20.41 -8.74
CA GLY A 57 -36.48 -20.21 -10.18
C GLY A 57 -37.57 -19.27 -10.70
N ASN A 58 -38.25 -18.54 -9.80
CA ASN A 58 -39.27 -17.55 -10.16
C ASN A 58 -38.77 -16.12 -9.88
N PRO A 59 -39.35 -15.10 -10.54
CA PRO A 59 -39.07 -13.72 -10.19
C PRO A 59 -39.39 -13.43 -8.73
N THR A 60 -38.53 -12.67 -8.07
CA THR A 60 -38.72 -12.26 -6.67
C THR A 60 -39.95 -11.36 -6.53
N PRO A 61 -40.53 -11.22 -5.32
CA PRO A 61 -41.66 -10.31 -5.13
C PRO A 61 -41.37 -8.85 -5.54
N ASN A 62 -40.15 -8.37 -5.27
CA ASN A 62 -39.73 -7.01 -5.57
C ASN A 62 -39.26 -6.82 -7.02
N SER A 63 -39.11 -7.89 -7.82
CA SER A 63 -38.88 -7.72 -9.25
C SER A 63 -40.04 -7.06 -9.98
N SER A 64 -41.20 -6.93 -9.34
CA SER A 64 -42.32 -6.14 -9.85
C SER A 64 -42.04 -4.64 -9.96
N PHE A 65 -40.95 -4.14 -9.37
CA PHE A 65 -40.46 -2.78 -9.54
C PHE A 65 -39.45 -2.63 -10.69
N ALA A 66 -39.05 -3.74 -11.32
CA ALA A 66 -38.20 -3.74 -12.50
C ALA A 66 -39.02 -4.11 -13.75
N ASP A 67 -38.75 -3.42 -14.85
CA ASP A 67 -39.34 -3.69 -16.16
C ASP A 67 -38.39 -3.31 -17.30
N LEU A 68 -38.74 -3.68 -18.53
CA LEU A 68 -38.01 -3.27 -19.73
C LEU A 68 -38.78 -2.19 -20.47
N ASP A 69 -38.08 -1.14 -20.87
CA ASP A 69 -38.65 -0.09 -21.72
C ASP A 69 -38.95 -0.61 -23.16
N ASP A 70 -39.53 0.25 -23.99
CA ASP A 70 -39.86 -0.08 -25.40
C ASP A 70 -38.62 -0.41 -26.27
N LEU A 71 -37.41 -0.12 -25.77
CA LEU A 71 -36.13 -0.36 -26.42
C LEU A 71 -35.39 -1.58 -25.82
N GLY A 72 -35.94 -2.19 -24.77
CA GLY A 72 -35.36 -3.34 -24.08
C GLY A 72 -34.28 -2.98 -23.06
N HIS A 73 -34.29 -1.74 -22.53
CA HIS A 73 -33.44 -1.35 -21.42
C HIS A 73 -34.13 -1.59 -20.08
N LEU A 74 -33.38 -1.99 -19.06
CA LEU A 74 -33.87 -2.12 -17.70
C LEU A 74 -34.29 -0.75 -17.15
N ARG A 75 -35.50 -0.70 -16.60
CA ARG A 75 -36.07 0.44 -15.88
C ARG A 75 -36.50 -0.06 -14.49
N VAL A 76 -36.26 0.76 -13.48
CA VAL A 76 -36.82 0.56 -12.14
C VAL A 76 -37.84 1.67 -11.87
N ASP A 77 -39.06 1.30 -11.47
CA ASP A 77 -40.15 2.24 -11.22
C ASP A 77 -40.80 1.99 -9.85
N MET A 78 -40.52 2.90 -8.91
CA MET A 78 -41.12 2.92 -7.58
C MET A 78 -42.20 4.00 -7.43
N GLY A 79 -42.82 4.43 -8.54
CA GLY A 79 -43.83 5.48 -8.62
C GLY A 79 -45.27 4.99 -8.46
N GLU A 80 -46.13 5.24 -9.46
CA GLU A 80 -47.57 4.95 -9.37
C GLU A 80 -47.85 3.44 -9.37
N SER A 81 -48.45 2.94 -8.28
CA SER A 81 -48.74 1.50 -8.11
C SER A 81 -50.04 1.02 -8.78
N GLY A 82 -50.84 1.94 -9.32
CA GLY A 82 -52.19 1.67 -9.84
C GLY A 82 -53.24 1.32 -8.77
N ASN A 83 -52.85 1.25 -7.49
CA ASN A 83 -53.73 0.98 -6.35
C ASN A 83 -53.89 2.20 -5.41
N GLY A 84 -53.53 3.39 -5.89
CA GLY A 84 -53.60 4.65 -5.15
C GLY A 84 -52.35 4.99 -4.35
N GLY A 85 -51.24 4.26 -4.56
CA GLY A 85 -49.90 4.68 -4.12
C GLY A 85 -49.15 5.37 -5.26
N SER A 86 -48.29 6.34 -4.93
CA SER A 86 -47.62 7.23 -5.89
C SER A 86 -46.13 7.38 -5.64
N GLY A 87 -45.51 6.50 -4.86
CA GLY A 87 -44.11 6.65 -4.45
C GLY A 87 -43.77 5.94 -3.15
N VAL A 88 -42.52 6.11 -2.73
CA VAL A 88 -42.01 5.71 -1.41
C VAL A 88 -42.55 6.65 -0.31
N ASN A 89 -42.59 6.16 0.93
CA ASN A 89 -43.03 6.96 2.07
C ASN A 89 -42.03 8.09 2.39
N SER A 90 -42.53 9.31 2.66
CA SER A 90 -41.71 10.39 3.24
C SER A 90 -41.30 10.07 4.67
N GLU A 91 -40.20 10.65 5.15
CA GLU A 91 -39.72 10.43 6.53
C GLU A 91 -39.48 8.96 6.88
N SER A 92 -38.91 8.19 5.95
CA SER A 92 -38.71 6.76 6.12
C SER A 92 -37.41 6.26 5.51
N ILE A 93 -37.04 5.05 5.92
CA ILE A 93 -36.04 4.24 5.25
C ILE A 93 -36.81 3.06 4.65
N SER A 94 -36.78 2.94 3.33
CA SER A 94 -37.45 1.87 2.60
C SER A 94 -36.41 0.94 1.98
N TRP A 95 -36.66 -0.37 2.08
CA TRP A 95 -35.77 -1.41 1.58
C TRP A 95 -36.51 -2.25 0.55
N PHE A 96 -35.91 -2.42 -0.61
CA PHE A 96 -36.41 -3.21 -1.73
C PHE A 96 -35.35 -4.24 -2.08
N ASP A 97 -35.38 -5.39 -1.42
CA ASP A 97 -34.40 -6.45 -1.66
C ASP A 97 -34.63 -7.10 -3.01
N ASN A 98 -33.55 -7.46 -3.71
CA ASN A 98 -33.58 -8.33 -4.88
C ASN A 98 -34.55 -7.83 -5.97
N VAL A 99 -34.41 -6.57 -6.41
CA VAL A 99 -35.29 -5.94 -7.41
C VAL A 99 -34.96 -6.45 -8.81
N PHE A 100 -33.71 -6.29 -9.23
CA PHE A 100 -33.24 -6.75 -10.53
C PHE A 100 -31.95 -7.55 -10.35
N GLN A 101 -31.48 -8.20 -11.41
CA GLN A 101 -30.21 -8.92 -11.39
C GLN A 101 -29.29 -8.42 -12.49
N LEU A 102 -27.99 -8.54 -12.21
CA LEU A 102 -26.90 -8.29 -13.13
C LEU A 102 -26.19 -9.63 -13.38
N CYS A 103 -26.05 -10.01 -14.65
CA CYS A 103 -25.49 -11.29 -15.07
C CYS A 103 -24.30 -11.10 -16.00
N ASN A 104 -23.15 -11.70 -15.69
CA ASN A 104 -22.02 -11.69 -16.61
C ASN A 104 -22.24 -12.78 -17.69
N GLN A 105 -22.77 -12.38 -18.84
CA GLN A 105 -22.94 -13.20 -20.05
C GLN A 105 -21.75 -13.02 -21.02
N GLY A 106 -20.67 -12.40 -20.55
CA GLY A 106 -19.45 -12.08 -21.28
C GLY A 106 -18.55 -13.30 -21.50
N LYS A 107 -17.24 -13.03 -21.55
CA LYS A 107 -16.20 -14.05 -21.79
C LYS A 107 -15.10 -14.06 -20.73
N GLU A 108 -15.08 -13.05 -19.87
CA GLU A 108 -14.08 -12.80 -18.85
C GLU A 108 -14.81 -12.28 -17.60
N ASP A 109 -14.24 -12.53 -16.43
CA ASP A 109 -14.78 -12.06 -15.16
C ASP A 109 -14.67 -10.53 -15.10
N VAL A 110 -15.63 -9.87 -14.46
CA VAL A 110 -15.70 -8.40 -14.44
C VAL A 110 -15.86 -7.87 -13.03
N CYS A 111 -15.27 -6.72 -12.78
CA CYS A 111 -15.47 -5.86 -11.63
C CYS A 111 -16.60 -4.90 -11.98
N LEU A 112 -17.65 -4.90 -11.18
CA LEU A 112 -18.88 -4.17 -11.44
C LEU A 112 -19.09 -3.10 -10.36
N TRP A 113 -19.29 -1.86 -10.79
CA TRP A 113 -19.64 -0.75 -9.90
C TRP A 113 -20.55 0.28 -10.57
N ILE A 114 -21.20 1.10 -9.76
CA ILE A 114 -21.93 2.30 -10.16
C ILE A 114 -20.94 3.46 -10.16
N SER A 115 -20.68 4.06 -11.32
CA SER A 115 -19.75 5.19 -11.42
C SER A 115 -20.42 6.54 -11.14
N GLU A 116 -21.68 6.68 -11.53
CA GLU A 116 -22.41 7.95 -11.43
C GLU A 116 -23.91 7.68 -11.18
N LYS A 117 -24.53 8.54 -10.37
CA LYS A 117 -25.97 8.61 -10.13
C LYS A 117 -26.44 10.03 -10.45
N GLU A 118 -27.48 10.18 -11.26
CA GLU A 118 -28.09 11.47 -11.57
C GLU A 118 -29.55 11.51 -11.11
N GLY A 119 -30.01 12.63 -10.59
CA GLY A 119 -31.41 12.83 -10.17
C GLY A 119 -31.59 14.10 -9.34
N ALA A 120 -32.78 14.30 -8.77
CA ALA A 120 -33.03 15.44 -7.90
C ALA A 120 -32.24 15.36 -6.57
N ASP A 121 -32.05 14.14 -6.05
CA ASP A 121 -31.31 13.86 -4.82
C ASP A 121 -30.80 12.40 -4.82
N PRO A 122 -29.84 12.07 -5.71
CA PRO A 122 -29.42 10.70 -5.99
C PRO A 122 -28.74 10.01 -4.79
N ASP A 123 -28.21 10.79 -3.84
CA ASP A 123 -27.53 10.29 -2.64
C ASP A 123 -28.51 9.67 -1.64
N ARG A 124 -29.82 9.91 -1.80
CA ARG A 124 -30.87 9.24 -1.02
C ARG A 124 -31.17 7.82 -1.47
N VAL A 125 -30.57 7.37 -2.57
CA VAL A 125 -30.78 6.04 -3.13
C VAL A 125 -29.47 5.26 -3.13
N THR A 126 -29.45 4.14 -2.41
CA THR A 126 -28.31 3.22 -2.33
C THR A 126 -28.65 1.92 -3.03
N PHE A 127 -27.72 1.39 -3.81
CA PHE A 127 -27.81 0.05 -4.38
C PHE A 127 -26.94 -0.90 -3.57
N TYR A 128 -27.45 -2.10 -3.30
CA TYR A 128 -26.72 -3.10 -2.53
C TYR A 128 -26.92 -4.50 -3.08
N VAL A 129 -26.00 -5.40 -2.77
CA VAL A 129 -26.10 -6.84 -3.02
C VAL A 129 -25.98 -7.61 -1.70
N ASN A 130 -26.50 -8.84 -1.66
CA ASN A 130 -26.31 -9.72 -0.50
C ASN A 130 -24.99 -10.49 -0.68
N GLU A 131 -24.07 -10.38 0.27
CA GLU A 131 -22.84 -11.18 0.32
C GLU A 131 -23.17 -12.62 0.72
N GLU A 132 -23.25 -13.53 -0.27
CA GLU A 132 -22.75 -14.92 -0.23
C GLU A 132 -23.32 -15.69 -1.45
N PRO A 133 -22.46 -16.36 -2.25
CA PRO A 133 -21.72 -17.51 -1.76
C PRO A 133 -20.22 -17.51 -2.13
N GLU A 134 -19.36 -17.61 -1.11
CA GLU A 134 -17.92 -17.93 -1.20
C GLU A 134 -16.95 -16.88 -1.78
N ALA A 135 -16.64 -15.82 -1.01
CA ALA A 135 -15.27 -15.30 -0.81
C ALA A 135 -15.25 -14.27 0.34
N THR A 136 -14.43 -14.55 1.35
CA THR A 136 -14.05 -13.68 2.49
C THR A 136 -13.21 -12.49 2.01
N THR A 137 -13.30 -11.25 2.54
CA THR A 137 -13.12 -10.78 3.94
C THR A 137 -13.79 -9.41 4.21
N PRO A 138 -14.05 -9.02 5.48
CA PRO A 138 -15.01 -7.97 5.88
C PRO A 138 -14.41 -6.63 6.38
N GLU A 139 -15.34 -5.67 6.58
CA GLU A 139 -15.33 -4.41 7.35
C GLU A 139 -15.15 -3.04 6.62
N LYS A 140 -16.33 -2.46 6.34
CA LYS A 140 -16.81 -1.12 6.79
C LYS A 140 -16.70 0.06 5.82
N LEU A 141 -17.87 0.47 5.31
CA LEU A 141 -18.22 1.89 5.20
C LEU A 141 -19.59 2.16 5.83
N ALA A 142 -19.56 2.66 7.06
CA ALA A 142 -20.64 3.47 7.60
C ALA A 142 -20.14 4.92 7.59
N PHE A 143 -20.76 5.74 6.74
CA PHE A 143 -20.68 7.19 6.67
C PHE A 143 -19.28 7.84 6.74
N GLU A 144 -18.72 8.11 5.57
CA GLU A 144 -17.99 9.37 5.38
C GLU A 144 -18.47 10.22 4.18
N ASP A 145 -19.31 9.71 3.26
CA ASP A 145 -19.77 10.51 2.11
C ASP A 145 -21.13 10.07 1.51
N GLY A 146 -22.14 9.78 2.34
CA GLY A 146 -23.54 9.71 1.88
C GLY A 146 -24.09 8.36 1.36
N ASP A 147 -23.34 7.26 1.40
CA ASP A 147 -23.88 5.94 1.02
C ASP A 147 -24.47 5.21 2.24
N LEU A 148 -25.74 4.79 2.15
CA LEU A 148 -26.49 4.21 3.26
C LEU A 148 -26.72 2.70 3.10
N VAL A 149 -26.10 1.91 3.98
CA VAL A 149 -26.51 0.55 4.34
C VAL A 149 -26.57 0.49 5.87
N GLY A 150 -27.62 -0.13 6.44
CA GLY A 150 -27.79 -0.28 7.88
C GLY A 150 -26.76 -1.22 8.51
N ASP A 151 -26.83 -1.46 9.83
CA ASP A 151 -25.93 -2.35 10.61
C ASP A 151 -25.92 -3.84 10.18
N ASP A 152 -26.29 -4.18 8.94
CA ASP A 152 -26.30 -5.55 8.42
C ASP A 152 -24.96 -5.84 7.71
N PRO A 153 -24.09 -6.68 8.32
CA PRO A 153 -22.79 -7.00 7.73
C PRO A 153 -22.89 -7.84 6.45
N ASP A 154 -24.07 -8.37 6.11
CA ASP A 154 -24.27 -9.23 4.95
C ASP A 154 -24.64 -8.42 3.67
N LEU A 155 -24.67 -7.09 3.74
CA LEU A 155 -25.03 -6.20 2.63
C LEU A 155 -23.84 -5.35 2.16
N GLN A 156 -23.57 -5.40 0.85
CA GLN A 156 -22.47 -4.69 0.22
C GLN A 156 -22.97 -3.64 -0.79
N THR A 157 -22.48 -2.40 -0.69
CA THR A 157 -22.62 -1.37 -1.74
C THR A 157 -21.63 -1.61 -2.87
N PHE A 158 -21.91 -1.02 -4.03
CA PHE A 158 -20.97 -1.07 -5.16
C PHE A 158 -20.94 0.27 -5.90
N THR A 159 -20.95 1.37 -5.15
CA THR A 159 -20.85 2.74 -5.69
C THR A 159 -19.38 3.16 -5.65
N GLY A 160 -18.82 3.55 -6.79
CA GLY A 160 -17.39 3.84 -6.88
C GLY A 160 -16.55 2.60 -7.17
N ALA A 161 -15.33 2.82 -7.66
CA ALA A 161 -14.47 1.72 -8.09
C ALA A 161 -13.89 0.93 -6.90
N GLU A 162 -13.78 1.58 -5.73
CA GLU A 162 -13.29 0.92 -4.51
C GLU A 162 -14.24 -0.13 -3.95
N ASP A 163 -15.56 0.06 -4.15
CA ASP A 163 -16.61 -0.84 -3.68
C ASP A 163 -17.02 -1.87 -4.76
N SER A 164 -16.22 -2.05 -5.81
CA SER A 164 -16.64 -2.89 -6.92
C SER A 164 -16.81 -4.37 -6.52
N ILE A 165 -17.79 -5.03 -7.13
CA ILE A 165 -18.05 -6.45 -6.90
C ILE A 165 -17.53 -7.31 -8.05
N LEU A 166 -16.91 -8.44 -7.71
CA LEU A 166 -16.49 -9.44 -8.70
C LEU A 166 -17.70 -10.24 -9.19
N LEU A 167 -17.94 -10.21 -10.50
CA LEU A 167 -18.96 -11.00 -11.16
C LEU A 167 -18.33 -11.96 -12.17
N GLU A 168 -18.20 -13.22 -11.76
CA GLU A 168 -17.65 -14.31 -12.59
C GLU A 168 -18.52 -14.60 -13.83
N VAL A 169 -17.91 -15.10 -14.90
CA VAL A 169 -18.61 -15.48 -16.13
C VAL A 169 -19.70 -16.51 -15.84
N GLY A 170 -20.93 -16.18 -16.22
CA GLY A 170 -22.11 -17.02 -16.06
C GLY A 170 -22.81 -16.86 -14.71
N HIS A 171 -22.26 -16.07 -13.79
CA HIS A 171 -22.90 -15.77 -12.52
C HIS A 171 -23.80 -14.54 -12.64
N CYS A 172 -24.81 -14.51 -11.77
CA CYS A 172 -25.75 -13.40 -11.63
C CYS A 172 -25.82 -13.01 -10.16
N VAL A 173 -25.94 -11.71 -9.90
CA VAL A 173 -26.17 -11.15 -8.57
C VAL A 173 -27.48 -10.37 -8.59
N CYS A 174 -28.29 -10.50 -7.54
CA CYS A 174 -29.48 -9.70 -7.37
C CYS A 174 -29.16 -8.42 -6.61
N VAL A 175 -29.63 -7.30 -7.15
CA VAL A 175 -29.43 -5.96 -6.63
C VAL A 175 -30.69 -5.52 -5.89
N GLY A 176 -30.51 -5.13 -4.63
CA GLY A 176 -31.48 -4.42 -3.82
C GLY A 176 -31.29 -2.91 -3.88
N ILE A 177 -32.32 -2.19 -3.44
CA ILE A 177 -32.35 -0.72 -3.43
C ILE A 177 -32.85 -0.23 -2.08
N GLN A 178 -32.11 0.66 -1.45
CA GLN A 178 -32.51 1.38 -0.26
C GLN A 178 -32.85 2.83 -0.63
N VAL A 179 -33.93 3.35 -0.04
CA VAL A 179 -34.33 4.76 -0.23
C VAL A 179 -34.49 5.45 1.13
N TYR A 180 -33.75 6.54 1.33
CA TYR A 180 -33.74 7.33 2.56
C TYR A 180 -34.40 8.70 2.38
N THR A 181 -35.63 8.84 2.85
CA THR A 181 -36.43 10.06 2.73
C THR A 181 -36.60 10.81 4.06
N ARG A 182 -35.84 10.41 5.08
CA ARG A 182 -35.87 11.02 6.41
C ARG A 182 -35.13 12.36 6.43
N GLU A 183 -35.67 13.31 7.18
CA GLU A 183 -35.00 14.54 7.57
C GLU A 183 -33.84 14.21 8.51
N ASP A 184 -32.65 14.72 8.18
CA ASP A 184 -31.50 14.70 9.07
C ASP A 184 -31.42 16.04 9.80
N GLU A 185 -31.13 16.00 11.11
CA GLU A 185 -30.96 17.20 11.94
C GLU A 185 -29.64 17.92 11.63
N ASP A 186 -28.68 17.23 10.98
CA ASP A 186 -27.33 17.70 10.72
C ASP A 186 -27.04 18.07 9.22
N PHE A 187 -27.98 17.82 8.30
CA PHE A 187 -27.84 18.19 6.87
C PHE A 187 -28.75 19.36 6.47
N GLU A 188 -28.22 20.34 5.72
CA GLU A 188 -28.96 21.49 5.17
C GLU A 188 -29.94 21.12 4.03
N ILE A 189 -30.55 19.94 4.05
CA ILE A 189 -31.37 19.42 2.94
C ILE A 189 -32.78 19.12 3.45
N ALA A 190 -33.76 19.86 2.93
CA ALA A 190 -35.17 19.62 3.21
C ALA A 190 -35.61 18.26 2.63
N ALA A 191 -36.57 17.58 3.27
CA ALA A 191 -37.17 16.38 2.70
C ALA A 191 -37.67 16.63 1.27
N PRO A 192 -37.52 15.64 0.37
CA PRO A 192 -38.02 15.75 -1.00
C PRO A 192 -39.52 15.98 -1.03
N ALA A 193 -39.99 16.75 -2.01
CA ALA A 193 -41.40 17.02 -2.20
C ALA A 193 -42.13 15.79 -2.78
N GLU A 194 -43.46 15.77 -2.61
CA GLU A 194 -44.30 14.74 -3.23
C GLU A 194 -44.14 14.77 -4.76
N GLY A 195 -43.69 13.66 -5.33
CA GLY A 195 -43.50 13.49 -6.77
C GLY A 195 -42.10 13.85 -7.28
N ASP A 196 -41.14 14.12 -6.40
CA ASP A 196 -39.75 14.29 -6.80
C ASP A 196 -39.15 12.95 -7.25
N GLU A 197 -38.51 12.95 -8.41
CA GLU A 197 -37.71 11.83 -8.93
C GLU A 197 -36.31 11.94 -8.30
N LEU A 198 -36.08 11.16 -7.24
CA LEU A 198 -34.81 11.23 -6.48
C LEU A 198 -33.61 10.82 -7.35
N LEU A 199 -33.83 9.84 -8.22
CA LEU A 199 -32.84 9.24 -9.10
C LEU A 199 -33.47 9.03 -10.48
N ASP A 200 -32.79 9.52 -11.51
CA ASP A 200 -33.21 9.50 -12.91
C ASP A 200 -32.36 8.52 -13.73
N GLU A 201 -31.03 8.53 -13.53
CA GLU A 201 -30.08 7.73 -14.31
C GLU A 201 -28.97 7.16 -13.42
N VAL A 202 -28.51 5.95 -13.76
CA VAL A 202 -27.40 5.26 -13.11
C VAL A 202 -26.42 4.79 -14.18
N SER A 203 -25.15 5.13 -14.03
CA SER A 203 -24.07 4.64 -14.87
C SER A 203 -23.40 3.44 -14.23
N LEU A 204 -23.46 2.29 -14.89
CA LEU A 204 -22.79 1.06 -14.49
C LEU A 204 -21.50 0.85 -15.30
N VAL A 205 -20.43 0.45 -14.63
CA VAL A 205 -19.17 0.05 -15.25
C VAL A 205 -18.91 -1.43 -14.95
N ALA A 206 -18.57 -2.19 -15.99
CA ALA A 206 -18.05 -3.54 -15.88
C ALA A 206 -16.67 -3.58 -16.54
N ASP A 207 -15.63 -3.69 -15.73
CA ASP A 207 -14.22 -3.68 -16.16
C ASP A 207 -13.54 -5.02 -15.89
N VAL A 208 -12.62 -5.41 -16.77
CA VAL A 208 -11.80 -6.62 -16.68
C VAL A 208 -10.40 -6.33 -16.11
N SER A 209 -10.12 -5.10 -15.71
CA SER A 209 -8.79 -4.73 -15.21
C SER A 209 -8.49 -5.38 -13.85
N GLU A 210 -7.28 -5.94 -13.72
CA GLU A 210 -6.82 -6.68 -12.52
C GLU A 210 -6.83 -5.85 -11.22
N ASP A 211 -6.97 -4.52 -11.34
CA ASP A 211 -6.95 -3.57 -10.22
C ASP A 211 -8.36 -3.16 -9.76
N ALA A 212 -9.41 -3.31 -10.59
CA ALA A 212 -10.74 -2.82 -10.26
C ALA A 212 -11.44 -3.63 -9.15
N CYS A 213 -11.14 -4.94 -9.02
CA CYS A 213 -11.71 -5.84 -8.00
C CYS A 213 -10.84 -5.96 -6.75
N LYS A 214 -9.73 -5.21 -6.69
CA LYS A 214 -8.91 -5.15 -5.49
C LYS A 214 -9.38 -3.90 -4.76
N GLY A 215 -10.10 -4.07 -3.65
CA GLY A 215 -10.14 -3.02 -2.63
C GLY A 215 -8.70 -2.56 -2.37
N ALA A 216 -8.50 -1.29 -2.00
CA ALA A 216 -7.17 -0.71 -1.84
C ALA A 216 -6.27 -1.69 -1.07
N GLU A 217 -5.23 -2.20 -1.73
CA GLU A 217 -4.34 -3.22 -1.17
C GLU A 217 -3.78 -2.67 0.15
N THR A 218 -4.12 -3.31 1.27
CA THR A 218 -3.76 -2.80 2.59
C THR A 218 -2.27 -3.04 2.79
N VAL A 219 -1.49 -1.96 2.73
CA VAL A 219 -0.04 -2.01 2.95
C VAL A 219 0.27 -1.79 4.43
N CYS A 220 1.03 -2.69 5.03
CA CYS A 220 1.56 -2.52 6.38
C CYS A 220 3.08 -2.39 6.31
N GLY A 221 3.65 -1.45 7.06
CA GLY A 221 5.09 -1.23 6.95
C GLY A 221 5.66 -0.34 8.03
N ALA A 222 6.72 -0.80 8.70
CA ALA A 222 7.56 0.04 9.55
C ALA A 222 8.95 0.20 8.95
N GLN A 223 9.48 1.42 8.96
CA GLN A 223 10.84 1.71 8.54
C GLN A 223 11.58 2.50 9.61
N GLY A 224 12.78 2.04 9.97
CA GLY A 224 13.71 2.76 10.84
C GLY A 224 14.67 3.64 10.05
N SER A 225 14.97 4.84 10.54
CA SER A 225 15.97 5.74 9.94
C SER A 225 16.78 6.48 11.00
N PHE A 226 18.08 6.65 10.76
CA PHE A 226 18.94 7.42 11.65
C PHE A 226 18.44 8.86 11.82
N ASN A 227 18.34 9.30 13.07
CA ASN A 227 17.93 10.66 13.40
C ASN A 227 19.12 11.48 13.92
N CYS A 228 19.80 11.01 14.97
CA CYS A 228 20.75 11.82 15.73
C CYS A 228 21.71 11.03 16.62
N VAL A 229 22.68 11.72 17.24
CA VAL A 229 23.52 11.19 18.33
C VAL A 229 23.34 11.98 19.63
N SER A 230 23.37 11.32 20.79
CA SER A 230 23.39 11.97 22.10
C SER A 230 24.79 11.94 22.67
N LEU A 231 25.18 13.00 23.40
CA LEU A 231 26.50 13.11 23.99
C LEU A 231 26.49 12.68 25.46
N VAL A 232 27.62 12.16 25.95
CA VAL A 232 27.81 11.95 27.39
C VAL A 232 27.75 13.29 28.15
N ALA A 233 27.47 13.26 29.45
CA ALA A 233 27.14 14.45 30.24
C ALA A 233 28.18 15.59 30.25
N ASP A 234 29.45 15.32 29.92
CA ASP A 234 30.50 16.34 29.80
C ASP A 234 30.73 16.85 28.37
N GLY A 235 29.97 16.32 27.40
CA GLY A 235 30.00 16.70 25.99
C GLY A 235 31.27 16.28 25.25
N SER A 236 32.07 15.37 25.82
CA SER A 236 33.36 14.97 25.23
C SER A 236 33.27 13.82 24.23
N ALA A 237 32.19 13.02 24.30
CA ALA A 237 32.02 11.78 23.55
C ALA A 237 30.56 11.54 23.17
N VAL A 238 30.34 10.68 22.17
CA VAL A 238 29.02 10.17 21.82
C VAL A 238 28.63 9.10 22.84
N GLY A 239 27.45 9.25 23.46
CA GLY A 239 26.93 8.34 24.48
C GLY A 239 25.83 7.40 23.99
N SER A 240 25.03 7.82 23.00
CA SER A 240 24.00 6.99 22.37
C SER A 240 23.64 7.53 20.99
N HIS A 241 22.86 6.77 20.21
CA HIS A 241 22.28 7.24 18.94
C HIS A 241 20.75 7.14 18.99
N GLY A 242 20.09 8.04 18.27
CA GLY A 242 18.65 8.09 18.11
C GLY A 242 18.24 7.79 16.67
N PHE A 243 17.12 7.13 16.50
CA PHE A 243 16.53 6.80 15.21
C PHE A 243 15.01 6.92 15.28
N ASP A 244 14.41 7.27 14.14
CA ASP A 244 12.96 7.35 13.99
C ASP A 244 12.44 6.04 13.43
N ILE A 245 11.31 5.58 13.97
CA ILE A 245 10.52 4.48 13.42
C ILE A 245 9.23 5.08 12.87
N GLU A 246 9.05 5.00 11.56
CA GLU A 246 7.87 5.51 10.86
C GLU A 246 7.00 4.33 10.40
N ASN A 247 5.69 4.44 10.64
CA ASN A 247 4.71 3.61 9.95
C ASN A 247 4.48 4.17 8.53
N VAL A 248 5.07 3.49 7.55
CA VAL A 248 5.00 3.81 6.11
C VAL A 248 3.85 3.09 5.40
N GLY A 249 3.03 2.34 6.13
CA GLY A 249 1.83 1.67 5.63
C GLY A 249 0.54 2.47 5.83
N ASP A 250 -0.54 1.92 5.30
CA ASP A 250 -1.91 2.44 5.37
C ASP A 250 -2.70 1.89 6.56
N ALA A 251 -2.20 0.85 7.23
CA ALA A 251 -2.77 0.27 8.44
C ALA A 251 -1.88 0.47 9.68
N GLY A 252 -2.50 0.43 10.86
CA GLY A 252 -1.77 0.49 12.13
C GLY A 252 -0.88 -0.73 12.34
N ILE A 253 0.22 -0.54 13.06
CA ILE A 253 1.13 -1.64 13.43
C ILE A 253 0.93 -1.97 14.91
N ASP A 254 0.74 -3.26 15.19
CA ASP A 254 0.46 -3.76 16.53
C ASP A 254 1.66 -3.65 17.49
N GLN A 255 1.38 -3.78 18.79
CA GLN A 255 2.24 -3.47 19.95
C GLN A 255 3.52 -4.31 20.12
N GLU A 256 3.99 -4.99 19.09
CA GLU A 256 5.17 -5.85 19.15
C GLU A 256 6.18 -5.45 18.07
N LEU A 257 6.58 -4.17 18.14
CA LEU A 257 7.78 -3.68 17.49
C LEU A 257 8.98 -4.05 18.36
N GLN A 258 10.04 -4.56 17.74
CA GLN A 258 11.34 -4.79 18.37
C GLN A 258 12.41 -4.25 17.44
N TYR A 259 13.48 -3.67 17.97
CA TYR A 259 14.63 -3.30 17.14
C TYR A 259 15.90 -3.88 17.73
N VAL A 260 16.89 -4.08 16.87
CA VAL A 260 18.18 -4.64 17.23
C VAL A 260 19.26 -3.81 16.55
N ILE A 261 20.27 -3.38 17.30
CA ILE A 261 21.42 -2.62 16.78
C ILE A 261 22.68 -3.49 16.90
N LEU A 262 23.42 -3.62 15.79
CA LEU A 262 24.42 -4.67 15.57
C LEU A 262 25.85 -4.34 16.01
N ASP A 263 26.06 -3.22 16.69
CA ASP A 263 27.42 -2.68 16.92
C ASP A 263 27.92 -2.79 18.36
N SER A 264 27.13 -3.37 19.27
CA SER A 264 27.61 -3.70 20.60
C SER A 264 27.15 -5.12 20.95
N PRO A 265 28.08 -6.05 21.24
CA PRO A 265 27.72 -7.43 21.60
C PRO A 265 26.90 -7.55 22.90
N ASP A 266 26.68 -6.44 23.62
CA ASP A 266 26.06 -6.43 24.95
C ASP A 266 24.71 -5.67 25.03
N GLN A 267 24.07 -5.29 23.91
CA GLN A 267 22.83 -4.48 23.94
C GLN A 267 21.74 -5.06 23.02
N ASP A 268 20.98 -6.02 23.53
CA ASP A 268 19.61 -6.31 23.06
C ASP A 268 18.64 -5.41 23.84
N SER A 269 18.15 -4.36 23.20
CA SER A 269 17.08 -3.54 23.75
C SER A 269 15.77 -3.90 23.07
N ALA A 270 15.10 -4.95 23.57
CA ALA A 270 13.70 -5.19 23.27
C ALA A 270 12.85 -4.05 23.84
N VAL A 271 12.53 -3.06 23.01
CA VAL A 271 11.62 -1.97 23.37
C VAL A 271 10.22 -2.31 22.87
N ASN A 272 9.26 -2.42 23.79
CA ASN A 272 7.85 -2.48 23.42
C ASN A 272 7.39 -1.07 23.07
N LEU A 273 7.16 -0.82 21.78
CA LEU A 273 6.63 0.46 21.32
C LEU A 273 5.11 0.51 21.47
N ASP A 274 4.60 1.74 21.61
CA ASP A 274 3.17 1.98 21.49
C ASP A 274 2.71 1.72 20.04
N PRO A 275 1.43 1.36 19.82
CA PRO A 275 0.91 1.17 18.47
C PRO A 275 1.13 2.43 17.62
N LEU A 276 1.72 2.25 16.44
CA LEU A 276 1.96 3.36 15.51
C LEU A 276 0.81 3.46 14.49
N PRO A 277 0.03 4.55 14.48
CA PRO A 277 -0.96 4.78 13.44
C PRO A 277 -0.27 5.05 12.09
N PRO A 278 -0.99 4.96 10.96
CA PRO A 278 -0.46 5.30 9.63
C PRO A 278 0.19 6.70 9.61
N GLY A 279 1.42 6.79 9.11
CA GLY A 279 2.23 8.02 9.12
C GLY A 279 2.70 8.48 10.51
N GLY A 280 2.45 7.68 11.55
CA GLY A 280 2.96 7.89 12.89
C GLY A 280 4.47 7.65 12.93
N VAL A 281 5.17 8.48 13.71
CA VAL A 281 6.61 8.39 13.93
C VAL A 281 6.85 8.26 15.42
N ASP A 282 7.64 7.28 15.83
CA ASP A 282 8.17 7.16 17.19
C ASP A 282 9.69 7.36 17.19
N PHE A 283 10.22 7.86 18.30
CA PHE A 283 11.64 8.10 18.46
C PHE A 283 12.24 7.13 19.47
N GLU A 284 13.29 6.43 19.05
CA GLU A 284 13.99 5.46 19.86
C GLU A 284 15.49 5.78 19.95
N SER A 285 16.12 5.32 21.03
CA SER A 285 17.56 5.53 21.22
C SER A 285 18.26 4.27 21.73
N GLY A 286 19.37 3.89 21.09
CA GLY A 286 20.22 2.79 21.51
C GLY A 286 21.50 3.27 22.20
N GLU A 287 21.91 2.58 23.27
CA GLU A 287 23.12 2.90 24.07
C GLU A 287 24.46 2.59 23.36
N SER A 288 24.48 2.50 22.02
CA SER A 288 25.72 2.34 21.26
C SER A 288 26.22 3.69 20.76
N ALA A 289 27.51 3.99 20.93
CA ALA A 289 28.10 5.23 20.43
C ALA A 289 28.16 5.28 18.89
N PHE A 290 28.35 4.12 18.26
CA PHE A 290 28.37 3.94 16.82
C PHE A 290 27.46 2.73 16.51
N PRO A 291 26.53 2.84 15.56
CA PRO A 291 25.78 1.68 15.06
C PRO A 291 26.21 1.30 13.64
N VAL A 292 26.98 0.21 13.46
CA VAL A 292 27.36 -0.32 12.14
C VAL A 292 26.15 -0.77 11.32
N ALA A 293 25.14 -1.34 11.95
CA ALA A 293 23.90 -1.76 11.32
C ALA A 293 22.77 -1.87 12.35
N GLY A 294 21.54 -1.91 11.87
CA GLY A 294 20.36 -2.03 12.71
C GLY A 294 19.23 -2.70 11.95
N ILE A 295 18.41 -3.45 12.68
CA ILE A 295 17.26 -4.20 12.16
C ILE A 295 16.06 -3.81 12.99
N LEU A 296 14.97 -3.50 12.31
CA LEU A 296 13.66 -3.33 12.89
C LEU A 296 12.84 -4.58 12.58
N ALA A 297 12.27 -5.17 13.62
CA ALA A 297 11.33 -6.28 13.54
C ALA A 297 9.93 -5.79 13.95
N TYR A 298 8.92 -6.19 13.20
CA TYR A 298 7.54 -5.85 13.51
C TYR A 298 6.57 -6.95 13.11
N ILE A 299 5.47 -7.06 13.84
CA ILE A 299 4.37 -7.94 13.47
C ILE A 299 3.32 -7.08 12.72
N PRO A 300 3.04 -7.35 11.45
CA PRO A 300 1.95 -6.69 10.72
C PRO A 300 0.59 -7.13 11.29
N SER A 301 -0.43 -6.27 11.15
CA SER A 301 -1.82 -6.64 11.43
C SER A 301 -2.26 -7.86 10.60
N GLU A 302 -3.25 -8.61 11.08
CA GLU A 302 -3.86 -9.72 10.32
C GLU A 302 -4.58 -9.24 9.04
N GLU A 303 -4.84 -7.94 8.91
CA GLU A 303 -5.58 -7.31 7.81
C GLU A 303 -4.67 -6.88 6.63
N CYS A 304 -3.36 -7.14 6.70
CA CYS A 304 -2.40 -6.68 5.70
C CYS A 304 -2.36 -7.56 4.44
N ASP A 305 -2.61 -6.97 3.27
CA ASP A 305 -2.44 -7.64 1.97
C ASP A 305 -0.98 -7.68 1.53
N THR A 306 -0.27 -6.57 1.75
CA THR A 306 1.15 -6.42 1.45
C THR A 306 1.90 -5.87 2.66
N VAL A 307 3.10 -6.40 2.88
CA VAL A 307 3.93 -6.05 4.04
C VAL A 307 5.30 -5.53 3.58
N VAL A 308 5.72 -4.37 4.07
CA VAL A 308 7.01 -3.73 3.74
C VAL A 308 8.12 -4.36 4.57
N GLY A 309 8.92 -5.20 3.95
CA GLY A 309 10.01 -5.91 4.61
C GLY A 309 10.04 -7.35 4.16
N GLN A 310 10.78 -8.19 4.87
CA GLN A 310 10.84 -9.61 4.56
C GLN A 310 10.40 -10.42 5.78
N PRO A 311 9.64 -11.52 5.60
CA PRO A 311 9.38 -12.45 6.68
C PRO A 311 10.69 -12.89 7.32
N ARG A 312 10.76 -12.95 8.65
CA ARG A 312 11.98 -13.32 9.39
C ARG A 312 12.66 -14.58 8.85
N ASP A 313 11.87 -15.60 8.53
CA ASP A 313 12.38 -16.90 8.04
C ASP A 313 12.86 -16.87 6.57
N GLU A 314 12.51 -15.80 5.83
CA GLU A 314 12.91 -15.57 4.43
C GLU A 314 13.89 -14.40 4.28
N TRP A 315 14.24 -13.74 5.38
CA TRP A 315 15.12 -12.57 5.36
C TRP A 315 16.50 -12.94 4.81
N ASP A 316 16.97 -12.20 3.80
CA ASP A 316 18.16 -12.54 3.01
C ASP A 316 19.45 -11.85 3.46
N GLY A 317 19.40 -11.16 4.60
CA GLY A 317 20.57 -10.58 5.26
C GLY A 317 20.71 -9.08 5.06
N MET A 318 21.94 -8.59 5.19
CA MET A 318 22.23 -7.15 5.15
C MET A 318 22.71 -6.67 3.78
N ASP A 319 22.19 -5.50 3.38
CA ASP A 319 22.63 -4.83 2.17
C ASP A 319 23.83 -3.92 2.50
N ALA A 320 24.94 -4.10 1.78
CA ALA A 320 26.16 -3.32 1.99
C ALA A 320 25.96 -1.80 1.83
N GLY A 321 24.89 -1.36 1.15
CA GLY A 321 24.53 0.04 0.99
C GLY A 321 23.73 0.64 2.16
N GLN A 322 23.29 -0.18 3.11
CA GLN A 322 22.51 0.22 4.29
C GLN A 322 23.33 0.16 5.59
N LEU A 323 24.57 -0.31 5.52
CA LEU A 323 25.53 -0.25 6.62
C LEU A 323 26.03 1.18 6.84
N LEU A 324 26.42 1.48 8.08
CA LEU A 324 27.13 2.71 8.41
C LEU A 324 28.36 2.89 7.53
N THR A 325 28.55 4.10 7.01
CA THR A 325 29.78 4.43 6.29
C THR A 325 30.93 4.52 7.29
N LEU A 326 31.92 3.64 7.16
CA LEU A 326 33.07 3.60 8.06
C LEU A 326 34.06 4.74 7.79
N PRO A 327 34.77 5.23 8.81
CA PRO A 327 35.81 6.24 8.65
C PRO A 327 36.98 5.70 7.80
N THR A 328 37.54 6.57 6.96
CA THR A 328 38.69 6.24 6.12
C THR A 328 39.75 7.34 6.12
N ASP A 329 41.02 6.96 6.14
CA ASP A 329 42.13 7.88 5.91
C ASP A 329 42.12 8.41 4.47
N SER A 330 42.88 9.48 4.21
CA SER A 330 42.99 10.12 2.88
C SER A 330 43.54 9.20 1.78
N ASP A 331 44.19 8.09 2.15
CA ASP A 331 44.66 7.07 1.24
C ASP A 331 43.62 5.96 0.96
N GLY A 332 42.45 6.03 1.60
CA GLY A 332 41.34 5.08 1.47
C GLY A 332 41.41 3.91 2.44
N THR A 333 42.34 3.91 3.41
CA THR A 333 42.40 2.87 4.45
C THR A 333 41.23 3.02 5.42
N VAL A 334 40.45 1.95 5.60
CA VAL A 334 39.32 1.91 6.56
C VAL A 334 39.85 1.80 7.99
N ARG A 335 39.33 2.64 8.89
CA ARG A 335 39.78 2.77 10.29
C ARG A 335 38.80 2.09 11.25
N TYR A 336 38.82 0.76 11.27
CA TYR A 336 38.02 -0.04 12.22
C TYR A 336 38.41 0.21 13.69
N ASP A 337 39.68 0.53 13.93
CA ASP A 337 40.27 0.76 15.26
C ASP A 337 39.68 1.96 16.02
N LEU A 338 39.00 2.85 15.30
CA LEU A 338 38.41 4.06 15.88
C LEU A 338 36.97 3.85 16.38
N ILE A 339 36.35 2.73 16.04
CA ILE A 339 35.00 2.38 16.50
C ILE A 339 35.15 1.32 17.59
N GLU A 340 34.70 1.64 18.81
CA GLU A 340 34.80 0.72 19.94
C GLU A 340 34.10 -0.60 19.64
N GLY A 341 34.76 -1.73 19.91
CA GLY A 341 34.21 -3.07 19.67
C GLY A 341 34.24 -3.55 18.22
N LEU A 342 34.53 -2.67 17.25
CA LEU A 342 34.59 -3.03 15.84
C LEU A 342 35.99 -3.51 15.43
N THR A 343 36.03 -4.68 14.79
CA THR A 343 37.24 -5.19 14.13
C THR A 343 36.92 -5.51 12.68
N GLU A 344 37.93 -5.57 11.80
CA GLU A 344 37.75 -6.01 10.41
C GLU A 344 37.01 -7.36 10.35
N SER A 345 37.38 -8.31 11.23
CA SER A 345 36.70 -9.60 11.32
C SER A 345 35.24 -9.51 11.79
N ARG A 346 34.91 -8.56 12.67
CA ARG A 346 33.53 -8.34 13.13
C ARG A 346 32.71 -7.72 12.02
N PHE A 347 33.26 -6.72 11.34
CA PHE A 347 32.61 -6.09 10.19
C PHE A 347 32.36 -7.10 9.06
N ASP A 348 33.33 -7.95 8.73
CA ASP A 348 33.16 -9.05 7.76
C ASP A 348 32.08 -10.05 8.20
N THR A 349 31.92 -10.28 9.52
CA THR A 349 30.85 -11.14 10.06
C THR A 349 29.48 -10.49 9.84
N ILE A 350 29.37 -9.19 10.10
CA ILE A 350 28.13 -8.41 9.90
C ILE A 350 27.75 -8.43 8.41
N GLN A 351 28.70 -8.17 7.51
CA GLN A 351 28.48 -8.26 6.06
C GLN A 351 28.15 -9.68 5.57
N GLY A 352 28.57 -10.69 6.33
CA GLY A 352 28.35 -12.10 6.02
C GLY A 352 26.98 -12.62 6.45
N ILE A 353 26.17 -11.82 7.16
CA ILE A 353 24.82 -12.23 7.56
C ILE A 353 23.96 -12.34 6.31
N SER A 354 23.57 -13.57 5.99
CA SER A 354 22.76 -13.92 4.81
C SER A 354 21.35 -14.39 5.16
N GLY A 355 20.98 -14.25 6.43
CA GLY A 355 19.64 -14.45 6.94
C GLY A 355 19.58 -14.52 8.47
N TYR A 356 18.41 -14.81 9.01
CA TYR A 356 18.14 -14.66 10.44
C TYR A 356 18.99 -15.59 11.33
N ALA A 357 19.31 -16.81 10.89
CA ALA A 357 20.15 -17.72 11.68
C ALA A 357 21.61 -17.23 11.79
N ASP A 358 22.11 -16.57 10.75
CA ASP A 358 23.46 -15.96 10.78
C ASP A 358 23.45 -14.73 11.70
N LEU A 359 22.35 -13.98 11.71
CA LEU A 359 22.12 -12.86 12.61
C LEU A 359 22.11 -13.30 14.08
N GLU A 360 21.31 -14.31 14.42
CA GLU A 360 21.26 -14.92 15.75
C GLU A 360 22.68 -15.37 16.20
N SER A 361 23.40 -16.06 15.31
CA SER A 361 24.77 -16.48 15.56
C SER A 361 25.76 -15.33 15.73
N ALA A 362 25.48 -14.16 15.13
CA ALA A 362 26.30 -12.97 15.28
C ALA A 362 26.07 -12.26 16.63
N PHE A 363 24.97 -12.55 17.32
CA PHE A 363 24.68 -12.06 18.67
C PHE A 363 25.09 -13.03 19.78
N ASP A 364 25.17 -14.34 19.52
CA ASP A 364 25.70 -15.32 20.47
C ASP A 364 27.22 -15.10 20.70
N ASP A 365 27.55 -14.16 21.59
CA ASP A 365 28.91 -13.83 22.00
C ASP A 365 29.46 -14.82 23.06
N GLY A 366 28.68 -15.86 23.39
CA GLY A 366 29.01 -16.85 24.40
C GLY A 366 28.88 -16.37 25.84
N THR A 367 28.34 -15.17 26.07
CA THR A 367 27.81 -14.73 27.37
C THR A 367 26.35 -15.18 27.51
N SER A 368 25.76 -15.02 28.70
CA SER A 368 24.45 -15.59 29.02
C SER A 368 23.28 -14.64 28.72
N ASP A 369 23.46 -13.65 27.85
CA ASP A 369 22.35 -12.82 27.40
C ASP A 369 21.54 -13.58 26.33
N PRO A 370 20.20 -13.51 26.37
CA PRO A 370 19.38 -14.23 25.42
C PRO A 370 19.51 -13.60 24.03
N ASP A 371 19.59 -14.46 23.02
CA ASP A 371 19.44 -14.12 21.60
C ASP A 371 18.24 -13.18 21.37
N PRO A 372 18.27 -12.33 20.31
CA PRO A 372 17.13 -11.48 19.98
C PRO A 372 15.88 -12.37 19.84
N ASN A 373 14.93 -12.19 20.75
CA ASN A 373 13.71 -13.00 20.81
C ASN A 373 12.66 -12.46 19.84
N VAL A 374 13.02 -12.42 18.55
CA VAL A 374 12.14 -11.96 17.47
C VAL A 374 11.07 -13.02 17.19
N PRO A 375 9.78 -12.67 17.25
CA PRO A 375 8.67 -13.57 16.95
C PRO A 375 8.78 -14.23 15.56
N ALA A 376 8.18 -15.42 15.40
CA ALA A 376 8.31 -16.19 14.15
C ALA A 376 7.52 -15.63 12.97
N ASP A 377 6.52 -14.83 13.28
CA ASP A 377 5.63 -14.09 12.39
C ASP A 377 6.09 -12.65 12.14
N ALA A 378 7.24 -12.25 12.69
CA ALA A 378 7.78 -10.92 12.47
C ALA A 378 8.31 -10.74 11.04
N TYR A 379 8.22 -9.51 10.56
CA TYR A 379 8.86 -9.00 9.37
C TYR A 379 10.05 -8.14 9.77
N LEU A 380 11.11 -8.19 8.96
CA LEU A 380 12.36 -7.47 9.19
C LEU A 380 12.58 -6.39 8.13
N THR A 381 12.98 -5.22 8.59
CA THR A 381 13.52 -4.12 7.78
C THR A 381 14.86 -3.67 8.34
N GLN A 382 15.75 -3.18 7.48
CA GLN A 382 17.03 -2.60 7.92
C GLN A 382 16.85 -1.13 8.26
N ILE A 383 17.45 -0.68 9.36
CA ILE A 383 17.47 0.73 9.75
C ILE A 383 18.39 1.48 8.77
N ASP A 384 17.89 2.57 8.20
CA ASP A 384 18.65 3.37 7.23
C ASP A 384 19.63 4.33 7.94
N TYR A 385 20.92 3.99 7.89
CA TYR A 385 22.02 4.85 8.38
C TYR A 385 22.67 5.69 7.28
N SER A 386 22.12 5.75 6.06
CA SER A 386 22.75 6.47 4.94
C SER A 386 22.89 7.98 5.17
N ALA A 387 22.06 8.56 6.05
CA ALA A 387 22.20 9.94 6.50
C ALA A 387 23.39 10.16 7.46
N TYR A 388 23.92 9.10 8.06
CA TYR A 388 25.03 9.12 9.00
C TYR A 388 26.36 8.78 8.31
N ASP A 389 26.95 9.79 7.66
CA ASP A 389 28.18 9.62 6.86
C ASP A 389 29.45 10.03 7.63
N LEU A 390 30.17 9.04 8.18
CA LEU A 390 31.46 9.29 8.86
C LEU A 390 32.62 9.58 7.90
N SER A 391 32.45 9.39 6.58
CA SER A 391 33.51 9.72 5.61
C SER A 391 33.80 11.22 5.52
N GLN A 392 32.89 12.06 6.03
CA GLN A 392 33.10 13.51 6.15
C GLN A 392 34.11 13.87 7.26
N ILE A 393 34.38 12.95 8.18
CA ILE A 393 35.30 13.16 9.29
C ILE A 393 36.72 12.85 8.82
N THR A 394 37.61 13.84 8.93
CA THR A 394 39.03 13.62 8.61
C THR A 394 39.66 12.73 9.68
N THR A 395 40.39 11.68 9.33
CA THR A 395 41.06 10.77 10.30
C THR A 395 42.59 10.72 10.20
N ASP A 396 43.21 11.36 9.19
CA ASP A 396 44.65 11.28 8.90
C ASP A 396 45.58 11.61 10.08
N ASP A 397 45.10 12.45 10.98
CA ASP A 397 45.87 12.95 12.12
C ASP A 397 45.54 12.21 13.44
N ILE A 398 44.57 11.28 13.43
CA ILE A 398 44.18 10.47 14.60
C ILE A 398 45.12 9.26 14.70
N ALA A 399 45.76 9.11 15.85
CA ALA A 399 46.63 7.96 16.11
C ALA A 399 45.83 6.64 16.11
N GLU A 400 46.50 5.53 15.79
CA GLU A 400 45.90 4.19 15.96
C GLU A 400 45.40 4.01 17.40
N ASP A 401 44.18 3.50 17.54
CA ASP A 401 43.48 3.28 18.82
C ASP A 401 43.18 4.57 19.64
N ASP A 402 43.23 5.77 19.06
CA ASP A 402 42.88 7.03 19.74
C ASP A 402 41.40 7.39 19.55
N THR A 403 40.54 6.56 20.16
CA THR A 403 39.06 6.68 20.10
C THR A 403 38.57 8.03 20.64
N ASP A 404 39.20 8.55 21.71
CA ASP A 404 38.86 9.84 22.31
C ASP A 404 39.01 10.98 21.29
N GLU A 405 40.09 10.99 20.49
CA GLU A 405 40.28 12.01 19.46
C GLU A 405 39.27 11.87 18.32
N PHE A 406 38.92 10.63 17.94
CA PHE A 406 37.89 10.38 16.93
C PHE A 406 36.51 10.86 17.37
N GLU A 407 36.07 10.50 18.57
CA GLU A 407 34.79 10.93 19.14
C GLU A 407 34.70 12.45 19.24
N GLN A 408 35.79 13.13 19.62
CA GLN A 408 35.81 14.60 19.62
C GLN A 408 35.61 15.19 18.21
N ARG A 409 36.12 14.54 17.15
CA ARG A 409 35.87 14.99 15.77
C ARG A 409 34.44 14.73 15.30
N VAL A 410 33.82 13.65 15.78
CA VAL A 410 32.38 13.38 15.58
C VAL A 410 31.56 14.49 16.24
N VAL A 411 31.86 14.86 17.48
CA VAL A 411 31.22 15.97 18.22
C VAL A 411 31.38 17.30 17.49
N ASP A 412 32.54 17.55 16.88
CA ASP A 412 32.84 18.79 16.15
C ASP A 412 32.30 18.80 14.70
N SER A 413 31.65 17.71 14.25
CA SER A 413 31.14 17.56 12.88
C SER A 413 29.71 18.14 12.70
N ASP A 414 29.19 18.09 11.47
CA ASP A 414 27.81 18.49 11.15
C ASP A 414 26.77 17.37 11.41
N ILE A 415 27.12 16.33 12.18
CA ILE A 415 26.21 15.25 12.55
C ILE A 415 25.11 15.79 13.48
N PRO A 416 23.82 15.46 13.24
CA PRO A 416 22.74 15.90 14.12
C PRO A 416 22.90 15.37 15.55
N THR A 417 22.83 16.27 16.53
CA THR A 417 22.74 15.90 17.95
C THR A 417 21.28 15.80 18.38
N CYS A 418 20.91 14.78 19.15
CA CYS A 418 19.57 14.65 19.69
C CYS A 418 19.29 15.87 20.58
N ASP A 419 18.17 16.55 20.34
CA ASP A 419 17.74 17.59 21.28
C ASP A 419 17.43 16.85 22.60
N ASP A 420 18.14 17.19 23.68
CA ASP A 420 17.76 16.82 25.05
C ASP A 420 16.42 17.52 25.40
N GLY A 421 15.36 17.14 24.69
CA GLY A 421 13.99 17.60 24.83
C GLY A 421 13.39 16.98 26.07
N GLY A 422 13.95 17.29 27.23
CA GLY A 422 13.26 17.11 28.50
C GLY A 422 11.99 17.96 28.48
N GLY A 423 10.84 17.31 28.29
CA GLY A 423 9.51 17.88 28.39
C GLY A 423 8.46 16.83 28.68
#